data_AF-A0AAW5KD23-F1
#
_entry.id   AF-A0AAW5KD23-F1
#
_cell.length_a   1.000
_cell.length_b   1.000
_cell.length_c   1.000
_cell.angle_alpha   90.00
_cell.angle_beta   90.00
_cell.angle_gamma   90.00
#
_symmetry.space_group_name_H-M   'P 1'
#
loop_
_entity.id
_entity.type
_entity.pdbx_description
1 polymer ?
#
loop_
_entity_poly.entity_id
_entity_poly.type
_entity_poly.pdbx_seq_one_letter_code
_entity_poly.pdbx_strand_id
1 'polypeptide(L)'
;IVPNEKRMLQEAVDARIDNGRRGRPVTGPNNRPLKSLSDMLKGKQGRFRQNLLGKRVDYSGRSVIVVGPELKMHQCGLPKEMGLELFKPFVMKRRVETGAA
;
A
#
# COMPACT_ATOMS: atom_id res chain seq x y z
N ILE A 1 0.80 46.40 -7.38
CA ILE A 1 1.75 45.25 -7.40
C ILE A 1 1.57 44.39 -6.15
N VAL A 2 1.84 44.92 -4.96
CA VAL A 2 1.72 44.21 -3.66
C VAL A 2 0.38 43.45 -3.44
N PRO A 3 -0.81 44.01 -3.76
CA PRO A 3 -2.06 43.26 -3.55
C PRO A 3 -2.21 42.03 -4.45
N ASN A 4 -1.68 42.09 -5.68
CA ASN A 4 -1.74 40.98 -6.62
C ASN A 4 -0.75 39.87 -6.24
N GLU A 5 0.45 40.22 -5.78
CA GLU A 5 1.42 39.23 -5.27
C GLU A 5 0.89 38.52 -4.03
N LYS A 6 0.26 39.24 -3.09
CA LYS A 6 -0.41 38.64 -1.94
C LYS A 6 -1.52 37.67 -2.37
N ARG A 7 -2.30 38.03 -3.39
CA ARG A 7 -3.33 37.14 -3.96
C ARG A 7 -2.71 35.89 -4.59
N MET A 8 -1.66 36.02 -5.40
CA MET A 8 -0.98 34.89 -6.02
C MET A 8 -0.36 33.95 -4.98
N LEU A 9 0.20 34.49 -3.90
CA LEU A 9 0.71 33.70 -2.79
C LEU A 9 -0.42 32.93 -2.09
N GLN A 10 -1.56 33.57 -1.84
CA GLN A 10 -2.71 32.90 -1.25
C GLN A 10 -3.23 31.76 -2.14
N GLU A 11 -3.31 31.98 -3.45
CA GLU A 11 -3.73 30.94 -4.41
C GLU A 11 -2.77 29.76 -4.45
N ALA A 12 -1.47 30.00 -4.34
CA ALA A 12 -0.47 28.94 -4.24
C ALA A 12 -0.61 28.12 -2.93
N VAL A 13 -0.88 28.78 -1.80
CA VAL A 13 -1.11 28.11 -0.52
C VAL A 13 -2.41 27.30 -0.54
N ASP A 14 -3.48 27.87 -1.07
CA ASP A 14 -4.78 27.21 -1.20
C ASP A 14 -4.65 25.95 -2.07
N ALA A 15 -3.98 26.05 -3.22
CA ALA A 15 -3.72 24.89 -4.09
C ALA A 15 -2.82 23.84 -3.44
N ARG A 16 -1.89 24.24 -2.56
CA ARG A 16 -1.03 23.30 -1.82
C ARG A 16 -1.81 22.48 -0.79
N ILE A 17 -2.73 23.12 -0.07
CA ILE A 17 -3.52 22.50 1.00
C ILE A 17 -4.69 21.69 0.43
N ASP A 18 -5.47 22.28 -0.48
CA ASP A 18 -6.69 21.70 -1.04
C ASP A 18 -6.95 22.22 -2.46
N ASN A 19 -6.40 21.51 -3.44
CA ASN A 19 -6.41 21.95 -4.85
C ASN A 19 -7.80 21.75 -5.46
N GLY A 20 -8.41 22.84 -5.95
CA GLY A 20 -9.75 22.82 -6.53
C GLY A 20 -10.88 23.10 -5.53
N ARG A 21 -10.57 23.40 -4.26
CA ARG A 21 -11.58 23.89 -3.29
C ARG A 21 -12.11 25.28 -3.66
N ARG A 22 -11.26 26.13 -4.24
CA ARG A 22 -11.61 27.45 -4.77
C ARG A 22 -11.07 27.62 -6.18
N GLY A 23 -11.94 27.95 -7.12
CA GLY A 23 -11.57 28.22 -8.51
C GLY A 23 -11.16 26.97 -9.30
N ARG A 24 -10.45 27.19 -10.42
CA ARG A 24 -9.95 26.10 -11.26
C ARG A 24 -8.71 25.47 -10.59
N PRO A 25 -8.63 24.13 -10.53
CA PRO A 25 -7.48 23.47 -9.93
C PRO A 25 -6.22 23.78 -10.72
N VAL A 26 -5.09 23.91 -10.01
CA VAL A 26 -3.78 24.05 -10.63
C VAL A 26 -3.41 22.72 -11.28
N THR A 27 -3.19 22.74 -12.59
CA THR A 27 -2.85 21.57 -13.39
C THR A 27 -1.35 21.51 -13.66
N GLY A 28 -0.80 20.30 -13.59
CA GLY A 28 0.57 20.03 -14.03
C GLY A 28 0.64 19.70 -15.52
N PRO A 29 1.77 19.13 -15.98
CA PRO A 29 1.90 18.59 -17.33
C PRO A 29 0.76 17.63 -17.66
N ASN A 30 0.27 17.65 -18.90
CA ASN A 30 -0.90 16.89 -19.38
C ASN A 30 -2.26 17.31 -18.78
N ASN A 31 -2.41 18.56 -18.35
CA ASN A 31 -3.67 19.11 -17.79
C ASN A 31 -4.24 18.32 -16.61
N ARG A 32 -3.40 17.55 -15.92
CA ARG A 32 -3.83 16.74 -14.78
C ARG A 32 -3.76 17.60 -13.52
N PRO A 33 -4.82 17.65 -12.69
CA PRO A 33 -4.78 18.42 -11.46
C PRO A 33 -3.71 17.86 -10.53
N LEU A 34 -2.91 18.75 -9.95
CA LEU A 34 -1.90 18.36 -8.96
C LEU A 34 -2.58 17.86 -7.68
N LYS A 35 -2.04 16.81 -7.07
CA LYS A 35 -2.53 16.30 -5.78
C LYS A 35 -2.17 17.26 -4.65
N SER A 36 -3.16 17.68 -3.87
CA SER A 36 -2.97 18.49 -2.67
C SER A 36 -2.68 17.64 -1.43
N LEU A 37 -2.29 18.28 -0.33
CA LEU A 37 -2.11 17.60 0.97
C LEU A 37 -3.41 16.91 1.43
N SER A 38 -4.57 17.54 1.20
CA SER A 38 -5.87 16.97 1.53
C SER A 38 -6.18 15.72 0.70
N ASP A 39 -5.83 15.71 -0.59
CA ASP A 39 -6.00 14.55 -1.48
C ASP A 39 -5.10 13.39 -1.11
N MET A 40 -3.93 13.67 -0.53
CA MET A 40 -3.05 12.62 -0.03
C MET A 40 -3.67 11.87 1.14
N LEU A 41 -4.55 12.51 1.93
CA LEU A 41 -5.21 11.88 3.07
C LEU A 41 -6.53 11.20 2.67
N LYS A 42 -7.30 11.84 1.80
CA LYS A 42 -8.67 11.43 1.44
C LYS A 42 -8.73 10.50 0.23
N GLY A 43 -9.88 9.85 0.04
CA GLY A 43 -10.15 9.02 -1.13
C GLY A 43 -9.58 7.59 -1.06
N LYS A 44 -9.86 6.80 -2.11
CA LYS A 44 -9.45 5.38 -2.19
C LYS A 44 -7.93 5.20 -2.26
N GLN A 45 -7.23 6.14 -2.91
CA GLN A 45 -5.77 6.16 -2.97
C GLN A 45 -5.12 7.01 -1.86
N GLY A 46 -5.91 7.52 -0.92
CA GLY A 46 -5.39 8.30 0.21
C GLY A 46 -4.69 7.42 1.25
N ARG A 47 -3.84 8.04 2.06
CA ARG A 47 -3.04 7.38 3.10
C ARG A 47 -3.90 6.61 4.10
N PHE A 48 -5.08 7.12 4.47
CA PHE A 48 -5.97 6.39 5.39
C PHE A 48 -6.39 5.02 4.83
N ARG A 49 -6.82 4.97 3.57
CA ARG A 49 -7.30 3.72 2.97
C ARG A 49 -6.19 2.81 2.49
N GLN A 50 -5.12 3.36 1.91
CA GLN A 50 -4.04 2.54 1.35
C GLN A 50 -2.97 2.12 2.35
N ASN A 51 -2.74 2.91 3.42
CA ASN A 51 -1.62 2.65 4.33
C ASN A 51 -2.08 2.27 5.74
N LEU A 52 -3.25 2.73 6.20
CA LEU A 52 -3.71 2.43 7.56
C LEU A 52 -4.62 1.20 7.61
N LEU A 53 -5.48 0.98 6.62
CA LEU A 53 -6.42 -0.16 6.63
C LEU A 53 -5.90 -1.43 5.96
N GLY A 54 -4.92 -1.31 5.06
CA GLY A 54 -4.29 -2.45 4.41
C GLY A 54 -2.81 -2.19 4.25
N LYS A 55 -1.97 -3.17 4.56
CA LYS A 55 -0.53 -3.11 4.33
C LYS A 55 -0.09 -4.38 3.63
N ARG A 56 1.00 -4.27 2.88
CA ARG A 56 1.74 -5.46 2.44
C ARG A 56 2.38 -6.08 3.67
N VAL A 57 2.24 -7.38 3.82
CA VAL A 57 2.72 -8.13 4.99
C VAL A 57 3.72 -9.19 4.54
N ASP A 58 4.77 -9.36 5.32
CA ASP A 58 5.74 -10.43 5.15
C ASP A 58 5.15 -11.77 5.59
N TYR A 59 5.84 -12.87 5.28
CA TYR A 59 5.37 -14.24 5.55
C TYR A 59 3.98 -14.51 4.97
N SER A 60 3.73 -14.02 3.76
CA SER A 60 2.49 -14.23 3.01
C SER A 60 2.76 -14.80 1.62
N GLY A 61 1.79 -15.53 1.08
CA GLY A 61 1.90 -16.18 -0.24
C GLY A 61 0.55 -16.27 -0.94
N ARG A 62 0.57 -16.42 -2.27
CA ARG A 62 -0.62 -16.71 -3.07
C ARG A 62 -0.34 -17.83 -4.05
N SER A 63 -1.29 -18.73 -4.25
CA SER A 63 -1.23 -19.78 -5.26
C SER A 63 -2.62 -20.06 -5.83
N VAL A 64 -2.68 -20.84 -6.90
CA VAL A 64 -3.92 -21.37 -7.47
C VAL A 64 -4.45 -22.49 -6.57
N ILE A 65 -5.76 -22.49 -6.33
CA ILE A 65 -6.43 -23.52 -5.55
C ILE A 65 -6.87 -24.67 -6.48
N VAL A 66 -6.70 -25.91 -6.00
CA VAL A 66 -7.12 -27.14 -6.67
C VAL A 66 -7.90 -27.99 -5.68
N VAL A 67 -8.82 -28.82 -6.17
CA VAL A 67 -9.64 -29.70 -5.34
C VAL A 67 -8.79 -30.86 -4.79
N GLY A 68 -8.80 -31.06 -3.48
CA GLY A 68 -8.16 -32.18 -2.77
C GLY A 68 -9.19 -33.03 -2.02
N PRO A 69 -9.86 -33.99 -2.67
CA PRO A 69 -11.00 -34.74 -2.09
C PRO A 69 -10.64 -35.60 -0.88
N GLU A 70 -9.37 -35.96 -0.70
CA GLU A 70 -8.85 -36.76 0.41
C GLU A 70 -8.61 -35.96 1.70
N LEU A 71 -8.68 -34.63 1.64
CA LEU A 71 -8.39 -33.76 2.78
C LEU A 71 -9.59 -33.66 3.73
N LYS A 72 -9.30 -33.63 5.04
CA LYS A 72 -10.31 -33.36 6.07
C LYS A 72 -10.61 -31.86 6.13
N MET A 73 -11.74 -31.50 6.75
CA MET A 73 -12.21 -30.10 6.86
C MET A 73 -11.20 -29.11 7.47
N HIS A 74 -10.29 -29.59 8.34
CA HIS A 74 -9.28 -28.78 9.01
C HIS A 74 -7.90 -28.82 8.33
N GLN A 75 -7.79 -29.44 7.15
CA GLN A 75 -6.53 -29.63 6.43
C GLN A 75 -6.51 -28.81 5.14
N CYS A 76 -5.31 -28.39 4.72
CA CYS A 76 -5.06 -27.81 3.41
C CYS A 76 -3.75 -28.34 2.83
N GLY A 77 -3.67 -28.46 1.51
CA GLY A 77 -2.42 -28.76 0.81
C GLY A 77 -1.59 -27.50 0.62
N LEU A 78 -0.32 -27.52 1.04
CA LEU A 78 0.62 -26.43 0.82
C LEU A 78 1.78 -26.89 -0.07
N PRO A 79 2.11 -26.19 -1.17
CA PRO A 79 3.28 -26.51 -1.99
C PRO A 79 4.57 -26.45 -1.17
N LYS A 80 5.47 -27.41 -1.41
CA LYS A 80 6.73 -27.53 -0.64
C LYS A 80 7.58 -26.26 -0.69
N GLU A 81 7.71 -25.65 -1.88
CA GLU A 81 8.48 -24.41 -2.07
C GLU A 81 7.89 -23.24 -1.28
N MET A 82 6.56 -23.10 -1.29
CA MET A 82 5.87 -22.07 -0.52
C MET A 82 6.01 -22.31 0.99
N GLY A 83 5.87 -23.57 1.43
CA GLY A 83 6.11 -23.92 2.83
C GLY A 83 7.52 -23.59 3.29
N LEU A 84 8.53 -23.83 2.45
CA LEU A 84 9.91 -23.54 2.80
C LEU A 84 10.16 -22.04 3.00
N GLU A 85 9.63 -21.18 2.13
CA GLU A 85 9.81 -19.72 2.26
C GLU A 85 9.00 -19.14 3.42
N LEU A 86 7.75 -19.56 3.62
CA LEU A 86 6.92 -19.07 4.73
C LEU A 86 7.50 -19.46 6.10
N PHE A 87 8.09 -20.66 6.22
CA PHE A 87 8.61 -21.19 7.48
C PHE A 87 10.13 -21.12 7.60
N LYS A 88 10.81 -20.42 6.68
CA LYS A 88 12.27 -20.28 6.63
C LYS A 88 12.94 -20.01 7.99
N PRO A 89 12.52 -19.02 8.80
CA PRO A 89 13.16 -18.77 10.09
C PRO A 89 13.03 -19.96 11.06
N PHE A 90 11.89 -20.68 11.03
CA PHE A 90 11.66 -21.85 11.89
C PHE A 90 12.50 -23.06 11.45
N VAL A 91 12.59 -23.29 10.14
CA VAL A 91 13.42 -24.37 9.57
C VAL A 91 14.89 -24.15 9.88
N MET A 92 15.38 -22.91 9.70
CA MET A 92 16.76 -22.56 10.03
C MET A 92 17.06 -22.77 11.52
N LYS A 93 16.19 -22.29 12.41
CA LYS A 93 16.32 -22.49 13.85
C LYS A 93 16.41 -23.97 14.22
N ARG A 94 15.49 -24.79 13.70
CA ARG A 94 15.44 -26.22 13.97
C ARG A 94 16.70 -26.95 13.48
N ARG A 95 17.23 -26.58 12.31
CA ARG A 95 18.48 -27.17 11.80
C ARG A 95 19.65 -26.97 12.74
N VAL A 96 19.83 -25.74 13.23
CA VAL A 96 20.89 -25.40 14.21
C VAL A 96 20.72 -26.21 15.50
N GLU A 97 19.50 -26.30 16.04
CA GLU A 97 19.22 -27.06 17.28
C GLU A 97 19.52 -28.56 17.13
N THR A 98 19.21 -29.13 15.97
CA THR A 98 19.43 -30.56 15.72
C THR A 98 20.88 -30.91 15.33
N GLY A 99 21.77 -29.93 15.18
CA GLY A 99 23.16 -30.16 14.75
C GLY A 99 23.32 -30.68 13.32
N ALA A 100 22.24 -30.65 12.53
CA ALA A 100 22.26 -30.98 11.10
C ALA A 100 22.75 -29.75 10.32
N ALA A 101 24.06 -29.49 10.41
CA ALA A 101 24.77 -28.55 9.55
C ALA A 101 25.11 -29.21 8.21
#